data_AF-A0A955W336-F1
#
_entry.id   AF-A0A955W336-F1
#
_cell.length_a   1.000
_cell.length_b   1.000
_cell.length_c   1.000
_cell.angle_alpha   90.00
_cell.angle_beta   90.00
_cell.angle_gamma   90.00
#
_symmetry.space_group_name_H-M   'P 1'
#
loop_
_entity.id
_entity.type
_entity.pdbx_description
1 polymer ?
#
loop_
_entity_poly.entity_id
_entity_poly.type
_entity_poly.pdbx_seq_one_letter_code
_entity_poly.pdbx_strand_id
1 'polypeptide(L)'
;MAAAFRLWGIPVRVHLVFILMAAALGLLSQGNPFIWIVIVFQGVLMHELGHAFVGRHYGLKPNIELVALGGLTWWDGGESLSPGRSILVSVAGPLVGIVLGGLVYGAHFAGWLPDAAFAREIVVVFVWVNLGFGLLNLIPMLPLDGGNIVASGLEWIRPGHGRRLSCYVSFFFIGVVGALSVYFGEIFITLLLALFAMTTYRVLEAERARNAPAAQGGPPLVQAFAALYAGDGRRLVDLAGKLVQAATDDDARDEAFHLLAWGRLLTCDPAAARDALESMSGERDPDPALEGAVAFELGRTREALPLLEAALGDRGGDFAEKTFVRALISAGDFDRAASLCDTPAGKELSLESLEQLSQAAFTASAYEPAATLAGAHFERSKDPNAAVHVARAWAALGRVDEGFEWLRTAHRAGLDGLAALESDASLAPLVRHPDWAAFRASFKASAG
;
A
#
# COMPACT_ATOMS: atom_id res chain seq x y z
N MET A 1 -9.60 -17.14 -0.54
CA MET A 1 -10.82 -16.34 -0.77
C MET A 1 -10.83 -15.17 0.21
N ALA A 2 -11.01 -13.95 -0.29
CA ALA A 2 -11.17 -12.75 0.52
C ALA A 2 -12.35 -11.93 -0.03
N ALA A 3 -13.18 -11.38 0.85
CA ALA A 3 -14.22 -10.43 0.47
C ALA A 3 -13.60 -9.03 0.40
N ALA A 4 -13.91 -8.25 -0.63
CA ALA A 4 -13.37 -6.90 -0.81
C ALA A 4 -14.49 -5.87 -0.92
N PHE A 5 -14.35 -4.74 -0.23
CA PHE A 5 -15.26 -3.60 -0.30
C PHE A 5 -14.50 -2.29 -0.03
N ARG A 6 -15.17 -1.14 -0.16
CA ARG A 6 -14.59 0.18 0.12
C ARG A 6 -15.39 0.88 1.22
N LEU A 7 -14.69 1.48 2.19
CA LEU A 7 -15.27 2.33 3.23
C LEU A 7 -14.63 3.72 3.16
N TRP A 8 -15.43 4.76 2.96
CA TRP A 8 -14.96 6.14 2.77
C TRP A 8 -13.85 6.28 1.71
N GLY A 9 -13.83 5.40 0.70
CA GLY A 9 -12.81 5.36 -0.35
C GLY A 9 -11.56 4.53 -0.02
N ILE A 10 -11.46 3.99 1.20
CA ILE A 10 -10.37 3.11 1.66
C ILE A 10 -10.72 1.66 1.28
N PRO A 11 -9.87 0.96 0.51
CA PRO A 11 -10.07 -0.47 0.20
C PRO A 11 -9.93 -1.33 1.46
N VAL A 12 -10.88 -2.23 1.68
CA VAL A 12 -10.90 -3.18 2.80
C VAL A 12 -11.03 -4.59 2.24
N ARG A 13 -10.11 -5.48 2.61
CA ARG A 13 -10.14 -6.92 2.28
C ARG A 13 -10.28 -7.74 3.55
N VAL A 14 -11.22 -8.67 3.55
CA VAL A 14 -11.50 -9.56 4.70
C VAL A 14 -11.22 -10.97 4.27
N HIS A 15 -10.19 -11.58 4.87
CA HIS A 15 -9.81 -12.95 4.55
C HIS A 15 -10.68 -13.93 5.32
N LEU A 16 -11.05 -15.05 4.68
CA LEU A 16 -11.85 -16.10 5.34
C LEU A 16 -11.24 -16.58 6.67
N VAL A 17 -9.90 -16.64 6.74
CA VAL A 17 -9.18 -17.05 7.95
C VAL A 17 -9.47 -16.14 9.15
N PHE A 18 -9.72 -14.84 8.93
CA PHE A 18 -10.08 -13.91 10.01
C PHE A 18 -11.43 -14.32 10.62
N ILE A 19 -12.43 -14.61 9.79
CA ILE A 19 -13.76 -15.03 10.24
C ILE A 19 -13.68 -16.37 10.97
N LEU A 20 -12.92 -17.33 10.43
CA LEU A 20 -12.73 -18.64 11.07
C LEU A 20 -12.04 -18.53 12.43
N MET A 21 -11.04 -17.65 12.55
CA MET A 21 -10.33 -17.43 13.81
C MET A 21 -11.20 -16.72 14.84
N ALA A 22 -11.93 -15.67 14.42
CA ALA A 22 -12.90 -14.99 15.28
C ALA A 22 -13.97 -15.97 15.78
N ALA A 23 -14.49 -16.84 14.92
CA ALA A 23 -15.44 -17.88 15.30
C ALA A 23 -14.84 -18.88 16.30
N ALA A 24 -13.61 -19.36 16.06
CA ALA A 24 -12.92 -20.28 16.96
C ALA A 24 -12.71 -19.68 18.35
N LEU A 25 -12.27 -18.42 18.43
CA LEU A 25 -12.15 -17.69 19.70
C LEU A 25 -13.49 -17.47 20.38
N GLY A 26 -14.54 -17.16 19.61
CA GLY A 26 -15.90 -17.00 20.12
C GLY A 26 -16.41 -18.28 20.78
N LEU A 27 -16.16 -19.45 20.16
CA LEU A 27 -16.50 -20.75 20.72
C LEU A 27 -15.76 -21.05 22.03
N LEU A 28 -14.53 -20.56 22.18
CA LEU A 28 -13.75 -20.70 23.42
C LEU A 28 -14.23 -19.74 24.53
N SER A 29 -14.84 -18.61 24.17
CA SER A 29 -15.27 -17.55 25.11
C SER A 29 -16.53 -17.87 25.92
N GLN A 30 -17.15 -19.04 25.72
CA GLN A 30 -18.40 -19.51 26.36
C GLN A 30 -19.64 -18.60 26.10
N GLY A 31 -19.51 -17.54 25.30
CA GLY A 31 -20.60 -16.66 24.87
C GLY A 31 -21.19 -17.05 23.50
N ASN A 32 -22.14 -16.26 23.03
CA ASN A 32 -22.73 -16.38 21.71
C ASN A 32 -21.67 -16.06 20.63
N PRO A 33 -21.27 -17.04 19.81
CA PRO A 33 -20.19 -16.86 18.85
C PRO A 33 -20.56 -15.83 17.77
N PHE A 34 -21.84 -15.63 17.46
CA PHE A 34 -22.27 -14.62 16.50
C PHE A 34 -22.05 -13.20 17.03
N ILE A 35 -22.40 -12.95 18.30
CA ILE A 35 -22.14 -11.66 18.97
C ILE A 35 -20.64 -11.38 18.97
N TRP A 36 -19.84 -12.39 19.33
CA TRP A 36 -18.38 -12.31 19.35
C TRP A 36 -17.81 -11.96 17.98
N ILE A 37 -18.17 -12.70 16.92
CA ILE A 37 -17.65 -12.48 15.56
C ILE A 37 -17.98 -11.06 15.08
N VAL A 38 -19.23 -10.61 15.27
CA VAL A 38 -19.67 -9.27 14.83
C VAL A 38 -18.91 -8.17 15.56
N ILE A 39 -18.75 -8.30 16.88
CA ILE A 39 -18.05 -7.29 17.68
C ILE A 39 -16.55 -7.30 17.41
N VAL A 40 -15.91 -8.48 17.27
CA VAL A 40 -14.49 -8.56 16.90
C VAL A 40 -14.24 -7.96 15.52
N PHE A 41 -15.09 -8.28 14.54
CA PHE A 41 -15.03 -7.65 13.22
C PHE A 41 -15.14 -6.13 13.32
N GLN A 42 -16.13 -5.63 14.07
CA GLN A 42 -16.31 -4.19 14.29
C GLN A 42 -15.09 -3.56 14.98
N GLY A 43 -14.60 -4.14 16.07
CA GLY A 43 -13.51 -3.60 16.86
C GLY A 43 -12.22 -3.50 16.07
N VAL A 44 -11.83 -4.59 15.40
CA VAL A 44 -10.62 -4.62 14.55
C VAL A 44 -10.77 -3.66 13.37
N LEU A 45 -11.93 -3.64 12.69
CA LEU A 45 -12.13 -2.72 11.58
C LEU A 45 -12.07 -1.25 12.01
N MET A 46 -12.69 -0.89 13.14
CA MET A 46 -12.64 0.48 13.67
C MET A 46 -11.24 0.87 14.12
N HIS A 47 -10.48 -0.07 14.70
CA HIS A 47 -9.07 0.12 15.05
C HIS A 47 -8.23 0.44 13.80
N GLU A 48 -8.31 -0.38 12.76
CA GLU A 48 -7.58 -0.15 11.50
C GLU A 48 -8.01 1.15 10.81
N LEU A 49 -9.30 1.48 10.83
CA LEU A 49 -9.79 2.76 10.32
C LEU A 49 -9.19 3.95 11.07
N GLY A 50 -8.93 3.82 12.38
CA GLY A 50 -8.21 4.84 13.17
C GLY A 50 -6.84 5.16 12.57
N HIS A 51 -6.03 4.13 12.30
CA HIS A 51 -4.74 4.29 11.62
C HIS A 51 -4.90 4.89 10.23
N ALA A 52 -5.84 4.35 9.44
CA ALA A 52 -6.05 4.74 8.06
C ALA A 52 -6.50 6.20 7.91
N PHE A 53 -7.37 6.71 8.79
CA PHE A 53 -7.80 8.10 8.75
C PHE A 53 -6.68 9.08 9.08
N VAL A 54 -5.86 8.78 10.10
CA VAL A 54 -4.70 9.63 10.43
C VAL A 54 -3.63 9.55 9.35
N GLY A 55 -3.37 8.35 8.79
CA GLY A 55 -2.47 8.19 7.65
C GLY A 55 -2.92 8.99 6.44
N ARG A 56 -4.22 8.93 6.10
CA ARG A 56 -4.81 9.70 5.00
C ARG A 56 -4.73 11.21 5.22
N HIS A 57 -4.88 11.68 6.47
CA HIS A 57 -4.66 13.09 6.80
C HIS A 57 -3.23 13.56 6.48
N TYR A 58 -2.25 12.65 6.58
CA TYR A 58 -0.86 12.92 6.17
C TYR A 58 -0.58 12.66 4.69
N GLY A 59 -1.60 12.46 3.86
CA GLY A 59 -1.46 12.25 2.41
C GLY A 59 -1.27 10.81 1.98
N LEU A 60 -1.19 9.85 2.92
CA LEU A 60 -1.02 8.44 2.59
C LEU A 60 -2.30 7.85 1.96
N LYS A 61 -2.13 6.82 1.12
CA LYS A 61 -3.22 6.04 0.54
C LYS A 61 -3.35 4.70 1.25
N PRO A 62 -4.20 4.59 2.30
CA PRO A 62 -4.28 3.38 3.10
C PRO A 62 -5.08 2.27 2.40
N ASN A 63 -4.66 1.04 2.63
CA ASN A 63 -5.33 -0.21 2.33
C ASN A 63 -5.44 -1.02 3.63
N ILE A 64 -6.61 -1.61 3.88
CA ILE A 64 -6.87 -2.38 5.10
C ILE A 64 -7.09 -3.85 4.75
N GLU A 65 -6.40 -4.73 5.46
CA GLU A 65 -6.58 -6.18 5.36
C GLU A 65 -6.89 -6.78 6.73
N LEU A 66 -7.98 -7.52 6.85
CA LEU A 66 -8.32 -8.27 8.05
C LEU A 66 -7.86 -9.72 7.88
N VAL A 67 -6.85 -10.11 8.66
CA VAL A 67 -6.14 -11.39 8.55
C VAL A 67 -5.88 -12.03 9.90
N ALA A 68 -6.05 -13.35 9.96
CA ALA A 68 -5.78 -14.20 11.13
C ALA A 68 -6.35 -13.64 12.45
N LEU A 69 -5.50 -13.04 13.28
CA LEU A 69 -5.82 -12.57 14.63
C LEU A 69 -6.05 -11.05 14.72
N GLY A 70 -6.01 -10.31 13.62
CA GLY A 70 -6.13 -8.85 13.65
C GLY A 70 -6.33 -8.20 12.28
N GLY A 71 -5.91 -6.95 12.17
CA GLY A 71 -5.91 -6.18 10.94
C GLY A 71 -4.50 -5.72 10.57
N LEU A 72 -4.32 -5.34 9.33
CA LEU A 72 -3.13 -4.70 8.80
C LEU A 72 -3.56 -3.51 7.96
N THR A 73 -3.22 -2.32 8.42
CA THR A 73 -3.26 -1.10 7.60
C THR A 73 -1.88 -0.87 6.98
N TRP A 74 -1.83 -0.84 5.66
CA TRP A 74 -0.63 -0.54 4.88
C TRP A 74 -0.94 0.52 3.83
N TRP A 75 0.06 1.12 3.20
CA TRP A 75 -0.14 2.17 2.20
C TRP A 75 0.78 1.98 1.00
N ASP A 76 0.32 2.44 -0.17
CA ASP A 76 1.07 2.42 -1.41
C ASP A 76 2.18 3.49 -1.38
N GLY A 77 3.40 3.11 -1.78
CA GLY A 77 4.57 4.00 -1.78
C GLY A 77 5.40 3.92 -0.49
N GLY A 78 6.72 3.82 -0.64
CA GLY A 78 7.69 3.74 0.47
C GLY A 78 7.86 5.04 1.28
N GLU A 79 6.81 5.87 1.36
CA GLU A 79 6.79 7.15 2.06
C GLU A 79 7.01 6.94 3.56
N SER A 80 8.13 7.45 4.08
CA SER A 80 8.46 7.35 5.50
C SER A 80 7.86 8.52 6.28
N LEU A 81 6.97 8.22 7.23
CA LEU A 81 6.45 9.23 8.14
C LEU A 81 7.55 9.72 9.09
N SER A 82 7.54 11.02 9.42
CA SER A 82 8.38 11.51 10.51
C SER A 82 8.03 10.79 11.83
N PRO A 83 8.98 10.63 12.77
CA PRO A 83 8.74 9.88 14.00
C PRO A 83 7.49 10.33 14.77
N GLY A 84 7.23 11.64 14.84
CA GLY A 84 6.02 12.18 15.47
C GLY A 84 4.72 11.80 14.74
N ARG A 85 4.71 11.85 13.41
CA ARG A 85 3.55 11.42 12.61
C ARG A 85 3.31 9.91 12.76
N SER A 86 4.38 9.12 12.77
CA SER A 86 4.32 7.67 13.00
C SER A 86 3.73 7.31 14.38
N ILE A 87 4.10 8.06 15.42
CA ILE A 87 3.48 7.91 16.76
C ILE A 87 1.98 8.22 16.70
N LEU A 88 1.59 9.34 16.06
CA LEU A 88 0.18 9.73 15.97
C LEU A 88 -0.65 8.69 15.20
N VAL A 89 -0.11 8.14 14.11
CA VAL A 89 -0.76 7.03 13.39
C VAL A 89 -0.87 5.81 14.30
N SER A 90 0.21 5.40 14.97
CA SER A 90 0.21 4.21 15.84
C SER A 90 -0.74 4.34 17.05
N VAL A 91 -0.94 5.54 17.59
CA VAL A 91 -1.89 5.78 18.70
C VAL A 91 -3.35 5.81 18.22
N ALA A 92 -3.59 6.17 16.96
CA ALA A 92 -4.93 6.41 16.45
C ALA A 92 -5.86 5.19 16.54
N GLY A 93 -5.39 4.01 16.12
CA GLY A 93 -6.17 2.77 16.20
C GLY A 93 -6.59 2.41 17.62
N PRO A 94 -5.63 2.26 18.57
CA PRO A 94 -5.93 1.98 19.98
C PRO A 94 -6.90 2.99 20.60
N LEU A 95 -6.74 4.28 20.27
CA LEU A 95 -7.58 5.34 20.81
C LEU A 95 -9.04 5.20 20.37
N VAL A 96 -9.31 4.78 19.14
CA VAL A 96 -10.68 4.52 18.67
C VAL A 96 -11.34 3.45 19.53
N GLY A 97 -10.65 2.32 19.76
CA GLY A 97 -11.16 1.24 20.62
C GLY A 97 -11.42 1.70 22.06
N ILE A 98 -10.47 2.43 22.65
CA ILE A 98 -10.58 2.97 24.01
C ILE A 98 -11.79 3.90 24.15
N VAL A 99 -11.99 4.81 23.18
CA VAL A 99 -13.12 5.74 23.20
C VAL A 99 -14.45 4.98 23.05
N LEU A 100 -14.56 4.08 22.07
CA LEU A 100 -15.79 3.33 21.83
C LEU A 100 -16.16 2.45 23.04
N GLY A 101 -15.22 1.65 23.54
CA GLY A 101 -15.46 0.78 24.69
C GLY A 101 -15.69 1.59 25.98
N GLY A 102 -14.98 2.70 26.17
CA GLY A 102 -15.16 3.60 27.31
C GLY A 102 -16.55 4.25 27.34
N LEU A 103 -17.08 4.67 26.19
CA LEU A 103 -18.43 5.23 26.08
C LEU A 103 -19.50 4.19 26.44
N VAL A 104 -19.39 2.97 25.92
CA VAL A 104 -20.33 1.89 26.24
C VAL A 104 -20.25 1.46 27.70
N TYR A 105 -19.04 1.38 28.26
CA TYR A 105 -18.82 1.10 29.67
C TYR A 105 -19.45 2.18 30.57
N GLY A 106 -19.26 3.46 30.23
CA GLY A 106 -19.86 4.59 30.93
C GLY A 106 -21.39 4.58 30.86
N ALA A 107 -21.96 4.31 29.68
CA ALA A 107 -23.41 4.21 29.50
C ALA A 107 -24.03 3.04 30.29
N HIS A 108 -23.31 1.91 30.39
CA HIS A 108 -23.72 0.78 31.22
C HIS A 108 -23.75 1.17 32.71
N PHE A 109 -22.69 1.81 33.21
CA PHE A 109 -22.60 2.24 34.60
C PHE A 109 -23.65 3.31 34.96
N ALA A 110 -23.98 4.19 34.00
CA ALA A 110 -25.03 5.21 34.16
C ALA A 110 -26.46 4.65 34.09
N GLY A 111 -26.64 3.34 33.83
CA GLY A 111 -27.95 2.71 33.72
C GLY A 111 -28.73 3.09 32.46
N TRP A 112 -28.06 3.59 31.41
CA TRP A 112 -28.70 4.01 30.16
C TRP A 112 -28.97 2.84 29.21
N LEU A 113 -28.37 1.68 29.47
CA LEU A 113 -28.50 0.49 28.64
C LEU A 113 -29.51 -0.49 29.24
N PRO A 114 -30.27 -1.24 28.42
CA PRO A 114 -31.23 -2.23 28.90
C PRO A 114 -30.57 -3.32 29.76
N ASP A 115 -31.19 -3.66 30.90
CA ASP A 115 -30.72 -4.74 31.77
C ASP A 115 -31.27 -6.12 31.36
N ALA A 116 -31.18 -6.42 30.07
CA ALA A 116 -31.51 -7.74 29.52
C ALA A 116 -30.24 -8.58 29.43
N ALA A 117 -30.35 -9.90 29.66
CA ALA A 117 -29.20 -10.81 29.60
C ALA A 117 -28.41 -10.71 28.28
N PHE A 118 -29.13 -10.63 27.16
CA PHE A 118 -28.55 -10.43 25.83
C PHE A 118 -27.81 -9.10 25.68
N ALA A 119 -28.37 -8.01 26.21
CA ALA A 119 -27.74 -6.69 26.17
C ALA A 119 -26.47 -6.64 27.04
N ARG A 120 -26.48 -7.28 28.22
CA ARG A 120 -25.30 -7.39 29.08
C ARG A 120 -24.17 -8.14 28.39
N GLU A 121 -24.48 -9.21 27.68
CA GLU A 121 -23.48 -9.98 26.92
C GLU A 121 -22.82 -9.11 25.83
N ILE A 122 -23.62 -8.39 25.03
CA ILE A 122 -23.10 -7.44 24.03
C ILE A 122 -22.20 -6.41 24.69
N VAL A 123 -22.63 -5.81 25.81
CA VAL A 123 -21.84 -4.79 26.52
C VAL A 123 -20.49 -5.36 26.97
N VAL A 124 -20.48 -6.53 27.61
CA VAL A 124 -19.25 -7.16 28.10
C VAL A 124 -18.27 -7.45 26.96
N VAL A 125 -18.77 -8.07 25.88
CA VAL A 125 -17.93 -8.40 24.72
C VAL A 125 -17.46 -7.12 24.01
N PHE A 126 -18.34 -6.12 23.85
CA PHE A 126 -18.01 -4.85 23.20
C PHE A 126 -16.94 -4.07 23.96
N VAL A 127 -17.08 -3.96 25.29
CA VAL A 127 -16.10 -3.29 26.14
C VAL A 127 -14.78 -4.05 26.10
N TRP A 128 -14.79 -5.37 26.23
CA TRP A 128 -13.55 -6.16 26.19
C TRP A 128 -12.82 -6.04 24.85
N VAL A 129 -13.53 -6.17 23.73
CA VAL A 129 -12.94 -6.09 22.39
C VAL A 129 -12.47 -4.67 22.07
N ASN A 130 -13.23 -3.63 22.36
CA ASN A 130 -12.85 -2.27 21.97
C ASN A 130 -11.88 -1.64 22.99
N LEU A 131 -12.26 -1.60 24.28
CA LEU A 131 -11.43 -0.99 25.32
C LEU A 131 -10.27 -1.92 25.71
N GLY A 132 -10.54 -3.21 25.93
CA GLY A 132 -9.52 -4.19 26.32
C GLY A 132 -8.46 -4.36 25.24
N PHE A 133 -8.83 -4.63 23.99
CA PHE A 133 -7.82 -4.77 22.91
C PHE A 133 -7.15 -3.44 22.58
N GLY A 134 -7.85 -2.30 22.68
CA GLY A 134 -7.24 -0.98 22.54
C GLY A 134 -6.12 -0.76 23.56
N LEU A 135 -6.36 -1.06 24.85
CA LEU A 135 -5.33 -0.98 25.88
C LEU A 135 -4.19 -1.99 25.67
N LEU A 136 -4.52 -3.24 25.28
CA LEU A 136 -3.52 -4.25 24.97
C LEU A 136 -2.59 -3.78 23.85
N ASN A 137 -3.11 -3.14 22.80
CA ASN A 137 -2.29 -2.64 21.70
C ASN A 137 -1.31 -1.54 22.13
N LEU A 138 -1.51 -0.86 23.25
CA LEU A 138 -0.55 0.14 23.77
C LEU A 138 0.61 -0.47 24.56
N ILE A 139 0.63 -1.79 24.78
CA ILE A 139 1.77 -2.47 25.40
C ILE A 139 3.02 -2.27 24.52
N PRO A 140 4.17 -1.89 25.10
CA PRO A 140 5.42 -1.59 24.38
C PRO A 140 6.10 -2.86 23.84
N MET A 141 5.43 -3.56 22.94
CA MET A 141 5.80 -4.88 22.44
C MET A 141 5.38 -5.04 20.99
N LEU A 142 6.31 -5.31 20.08
CA LEU A 142 6.00 -5.68 18.71
C LEU A 142 5.33 -7.06 18.65
N PRO A 143 4.36 -7.28 17.74
CA PRO A 143 3.92 -6.39 16.65
C PRO A 143 2.85 -5.35 17.03
N LEU A 144 2.53 -5.18 18.32
CA LEU A 144 1.50 -4.22 18.77
C LEU A 144 1.91 -2.76 18.53
N ASP A 145 0.91 -1.88 18.50
CA ASP A 145 1.08 -0.46 18.25
C ASP A 145 2.00 0.23 19.26
N GLY A 146 1.97 -0.16 20.53
CA GLY A 146 2.86 0.32 21.57
C GLY A 146 4.33 0.04 21.26
N GLY A 147 4.63 -1.09 20.60
CA GLY A 147 5.96 -1.38 20.09
C GLY A 147 6.38 -0.42 18.96
N ASN A 148 5.44 -0.04 18.09
CA ASN A 148 5.66 0.94 17.01
C ASN A 148 5.82 2.37 17.56
N ILE A 149 5.07 2.72 18.61
CA ILE A 149 5.21 3.98 19.35
C ILE A 149 6.60 4.07 19.98
N VAL A 150 7.04 3.01 20.69
CA VAL A 150 8.38 2.95 21.28
C VAL A 150 9.46 3.00 20.20
N ALA A 151 9.29 2.28 19.08
CA ALA A 151 10.24 2.34 17.96
C ALA A 151 10.39 3.76 17.43
N SER A 152 9.28 4.45 17.19
CA SER A 152 9.26 5.82 16.69
C SER A 152 9.79 6.83 17.71
N GLY A 153 9.47 6.67 18.99
CA GLY A 153 10.02 7.51 20.06
C GLY A 153 11.53 7.34 20.25
N LEU A 154 12.02 6.10 20.19
CA LEU A 154 13.45 5.81 20.25
C LEU A 154 14.19 6.26 18.99
N GLU A 155 13.52 6.29 17.84
CA GLU A 155 14.06 6.84 16.61
C GLU A 155 14.33 8.35 16.73
N TRP A 156 13.53 9.07 17.54
CA TRP A 156 13.79 10.48 17.84
C TRP A 156 15.03 10.67 18.71
N ILE A 157 15.28 9.76 19.67
CA ILE A 157 16.43 9.83 20.59
C ILE A 157 17.72 9.35 19.90
N ARG A 158 17.64 8.25 19.15
CA ARG A 158 18.76 7.61 18.44
C ARG A 158 18.34 7.24 17.02
N PRO A 159 18.47 8.18 16.06
CA PRO A 159 18.17 7.93 14.66
C PRO A 159 18.89 6.68 14.11
N GLY A 160 18.20 5.91 13.28
CA GLY A 160 18.69 4.67 12.67
C GLY A 160 18.68 3.45 13.59
N HIS A 161 18.31 3.60 14.87
CA HIS A 161 18.35 2.52 15.86
C HIS A 161 17.01 2.28 16.56
N GLY A 162 15.99 3.11 16.33
CA GLY A 162 14.74 3.10 17.11
C GLY A 162 14.00 1.76 17.03
N ARG A 163 13.85 1.21 15.81
CA ARG A 163 13.21 -0.09 15.56
C ARG A 163 13.95 -1.23 16.28
N ARG A 164 15.28 -1.26 16.18
CA ARG A 164 16.13 -2.27 16.83
C ARG A 164 16.03 -2.21 18.36
N LEU A 165 16.05 -1.01 18.92
CA LEU A 165 15.89 -0.83 20.37
C LEU A 165 14.50 -1.25 20.83
N SER A 166 13.46 -0.96 20.05
CA SER A 166 12.10 -1.43 20.32
C SER A 166 12.00 -2.97 20.33
N CYS A 167 12.73 -3.68 19.47
CA CYS A 167 12.81 -5.15 19.54
C CYS A 167 13.31 -5.64 20.91
N TYR A 168 14.33 -5.02 21.48
CA TYR A 168 14.85 -5.39 22.80
C TYR A 168 13.83 -5.10 23.92
N VAL A 169 13.16 -3.95 23.87
CA VAL A 169 12.06 -3.63 24.78
C VAL A 169 10.95 -4.68 24.65
N SER A 170 10.59 -5.04 23.42
CA SER A 170 9.57 -6.06 23.13
C SER A 170 9.94 -7.41 23.72
N PHE A 171 11.18 -7.89 23.55
CA PHE A 171 11.63 -9.15 24.15
C PHE A 171 11.58 -9.15 25.68
N PHE A 172 11.85 -8.01 26.32
CA PHE A 172 11.69 -7.88 27.77
C PHE A 172 10.23 -8.08 28.19
N PHE A 173 9.29 -7.38 27.56
CA PHE A 173 7.85 -7.53 27.87
C PHE A 173 7.34 -8.93 27.52
N ILE A 174 7.72 -9.50 26.38
CA ILE A 174 7.39 -10.88 26.00
C ILE A 174 7.90 -11.86 27.05
N GLY A 175 9.13 -11.70 27.55
CA GLY A 175 9.70 -12.56 28.58
C GLY A 175 8.94 -12.48 29.90
N VAL A 176 8.62 -11.26 30.36
CA VAL A 176 7.89 -11.03 31.62
C VAL A 176 6.45 -11.56 31.54
N VAL A 177 5.69 -11.16 30.52
CA VAL A 177 4.30 -11.61 30.35
C VAL A 177 4.26 -13.10 30.01
N GLY A 178 5.24 -13.60 29.27
CA GLY A 178 5.39 -15.03 28.94
C GLY A 178 5.57 -15.88 30.19
N ALA A 179 6.48 -15.50 31.08
CA ALA A 179 6.68 -16.20 32.35
C ALA A 179 5.42 -16.21 33.22
N LEU A 180 4.70 -15.07 33.30
CA LEU A 180 3.42 -15.00 34.00
C LEU A 180 2.36 -15.90 33.35
N SER A 181 2.24 -15.89 32.02
CA SER A 181 1.27 -16.72 31.31
C SER A 181 1.49 -18.21 31.56
N VAL A 182 2.75 -18.67 31.57
CA VAL A 182 3.10 -20.06 31.88
C VAL A 182 2.79 -20.38 33.34
N TYR A 183 3.12 -19.47 34.26
CA TYR A 183 2.85 -19.65 35.69
C TYR A 183 1.35 -19.81 36.00
N PHE A 184 0.49 -19.04 35.32
CA PHE A 184 -0.97 -19.11 35.48
C PHE A 184 -1.64 -20.17 34.59
N GLY A 185 -0.88 -20.85 33.71
CA GLY A 185 -1.42 -21.89 32.82
C GLY A 185 -2.20 -21.36 31.62
N GLU A 186 -1.97 -20.12 31.22
CA GLU A 186 -2.66 -19.43 30.11
C GLU A 186 -2.07 -19.82 28.75
N ILE A 187 -2.33 -21.06 28.32
CA ILE A 187 -1.75 -21.66 27.10
C ILE A 187 -1.95 -20.77 25.87
N PHE A 188 -3.13 -20.19 25.70
CA PHE A 188 -3.43 -19.32 24.55
C PHE A 188 -2.52 -18.09 24.51
N ILE A 189 -2.36 -17.40 25.65
CA ILE A 189 -1.49 -16.22 25.77
C ILE A 189 -0.03 -16.62 25.54
N THR A 190 0.41 -17.76 26.08
CA THR A 190 1.76 -18.27 25.86
C THR A 190 2.04 -18.50 24.37
N LEU A 191 1.11 -19.13 23.64
CA LEU A 191 1.25 -19.37 22.20
C LEU A 191 1.25 -18.05 21.40
N LEU A 192 0.40 -17.09 21.77
CA LEU A 192 0.38 -15.77 21.15
C LEU A 192 1.70 -15.02 21.35
N LEU A 193 2.25 -15.06 22.56
CA LEU A 193 3.54 -14.43 22.87
C LEU A 193 4.71 -15.11 22.16
N ALA A 194 4.65 -16.43 21.95
CA ALA A 194 5.64 -17.13 21.13
C ALA A 194 5.60 -16.66 19.67
N LEU A 195 4.41 -16.42 19.12
CA LEU A 195 4.26 -15.82 17.79
C LEU A 195 4.85 -14.40 17.75
N PHE A 196 4.57 -13.57 18.76
CA PHE A 196 5.12 -12.21 18.86
C PHE A 196 6.65 -12.20 19.01
N ALA A 197 7.22 -13.17 19.72
CA ALA A 197 8.66 -13.36 19.81
C ALA A 197 9.26 -13.65 18.43
N MET A 198 8.61 -14.53 17.66
CA MET A 198 9.05 -14.90 16.32
C MET A 198 8.98 -13.71 15.35
N THR A 199 7.89 -12.95 15.35
CA THR A 199 7.77 -11.74 14.52
C THR A 199 8.80 -10.69 14.92
N THR A 200 9.00 -10.47 16.22
CA THR A 200 10.01 -9.52 16.74
C THR A 200 11.43 -9.95 16.36
N TYR A 201 11.73 -11.24 16.41
CA TYR A 201 13.02 -11.79 15.99
C TYR A 201 13.30 -11.53 14.51
N ARG A 202 12.32 -11.79 13.64
CA ARG A 202 12.44 -11.52 12.20
C ARG A 202 12.70 -10.03 11.92
N VAL A 203 12.02 -9.13 12.64
CA VAL A 203 12.28 -7.69 12.53
C VAL A 203 13.70 -7.35 12.97
N LEU A 204 14.18 -7.92 14.08
CA LEU A 204 15.54 -7.68 14.58
C LEU A 204 16.61 -8.21 13.62
N GLU A 205 16.38 -9.37 13.01
CA GLU A 205 17.28 -9.96 12.01
C GLU A 205 17.37 -9.07 10.76
N ALA A 206 16.23 -8.58 10.26
CA ALA A 206 16.20 -7.62 9.16
C ALA A 206 16.95 -6.32 9.48
N GLU A 207 16.81 -5.80 10.71
CA GLU A 207 17.57 -4.62 11.16
C GLU A 207 19.07 -4.89 11.28
N ARG A 208 19.47 -6.09 11.69
CA ARG A 208 20.89 -6.48 11.77
C ARG A 208 21.50 -6.62 10.38
N ALA A 209 20.77 -7.20 9.44
CA ALA A 209 21.20 -7.32 8.05
C ALA A 209 21.39 -5.94 7.40
N ARG A 210 20.45 -5.00 7.60
CA ARG A 210 20.58 -3.60 7.17
C ARG A 210 21.85 -2.94 7.70
N ASN A 211 22.23 -3.23 8.94
CA ASN A 211 23.35 -2.62 9.64
C ASN A 211 24.65 -3.45 9.59
N ALA A 212 24.75 -4.49 8.75
CA ALA A 212 25.89 -5.39 8.75
C ALA A 212 27.19 -4.73 8.21
N PRO A 213 28.38 -5.07 8.77
CA PRO A 213 29.66 -4.48 8.35
C PRO A 213 30.01 -4.70 6.88
N ALA A 214 29.60 -5.82 6.28
CA ALA A 214 29.79 -6.09 4.85
C ALA A 214 29.04 -5.08 3.94
N ALA A 215 27.95 -4.50 4.42
CA ALA A 215 27.24 -3.40 3.76
C ALA A 215 27.88 -2.01 4.05
N GLN A 216 28.89 -1.95 4.94
CA GLN A 216 29.59 -0.73 5.36
C GLN A 216 31.08 -0.73 4.95
N GLY A 217 31.61 -1.83 4.42
CA GLY A 217 32.99 -1.98 3.97
C GLY A 217 33.14 -1.71 2.48
N GLY A 218 33.62 -0.51 2.13
CA GLY A 218 33.90 -0.11 0.74
C GLY A 218 34.16 1.40 0.63
N PRO A 219 34.64 1.90 -0.52
CA PRO A 219 34.76 3.34 -0.76
C PRO A 219 33.42 4.07 -0.49
N PRO A 220 33.42 5.31 0.04
CA PRO A 220 32.18 6.02 0.39
C PRO A 220 31.17 6.12 -0.75
N LEU A 221 31.66 6.25 -1.99
CA LEU A 221 30.84 6.26 -3.20
C LEU A 221 30.08 4.93 -3.40
N VAL A 222 30.76 3.80 -3.24
CA VAL A 222 30.14 2.46 -3.35
C VAL A 222 29.08 2.26 -2.28
N GLN A 223 29.33 2.77 -1.06
CA GLN A 223 28.34 2.72 0.01
C GLN A 223 27.12 3.60 -0.27
N ALA A 224 27.31 4.76 -0.90
CA ALA A 224 26.21 5.64 -1.29
C ALA A 224 25.34 4.96 -2.37
N PHE A 225 25.95 4.37 -3.40
CA PHE A 225 25.19 3.57 -4.38
C PHE A 225 24.49 2.37 -3.74
N ALA A 226 25.13 1.67 -2.80
CA ALA A 226 24.49 0.58 -2.08
C ALA A 226 23.27 1.06 -1.27
N ALA A 227 23.36 2.24 -0.63
CA ALA A 227 22.23 2.86 0.08
C ALA A 227 21.10 3.26 -0.89
N LEU A 228 21.45 3.79 -2.06
CA LEU A 228 20.49 4.10 -3.14
C LEU A 228 19.73 2.85 -3.59
N TYR A 229 20.44 1.78 -3.95
CA TYR A 229 19.82 0.52 -4.38
C TYR A 229 19.01 -0.17 -3.27
N ALA A 230 19.37 0.05 -2.00
CA ALA A 230 18.62 -0.45 -0.85
C ALA A 230 17.40 0.42 -0.49
N GLY A 231 17.22 1.59 -1.14
CA GLY A 231 16.17 2.56 -0.79
C GLY A 231 16.38 3.26 0.56
N ASP A 232 17.60 3.24 1.12
CA ASP A 232 17.92 3.87 2.39
C ASP A 232 18.27 5.35 2.20
N GLY A 233 17.23 6.17 2.03
CA GLY A 233 17.37 7.59 1.73
C GLY A 233 18.16 8.37 2.78
N ARG A 234 17.99 8.07 4.08
CA ARG A 234 18.71 8.78 5.16
C ARG A 234 20.20 8.50 5.11
N ARG A 235 20.58 7.23 4.99
CA ARG A 235 21.98 6.85 4.87
C ARG A 235 22.60 7.40 3.60
N LEU A 236 21.85 7.42 2.50
CA LEU A 236 22.28 8.03 1.25
C LEU A 236 22.57 9.53 1.42
N VAL A 237 21.67 10.30 2.06
CA VAL A 237 21.90 11.72 2.35
C VAL A 237 23.16 11.94 3.19
N ASP A 238 23.37 11.13 4.23
CA ASP A 238 24.55 11.25 5.10
C ASP A 238 25.86 10.94 4.35
N LEU A 239 25.87 9.92 3.49
CA LEU A 239 27.03 9.53 2.71
C LEU A 239 27.30 10.52 1.58
N ALA A 240 26.27 10.91 0.83
CA ALA A 240 26.37 11.88 -0.25
C ALA A 240 26.82 13.26 0.25
N GLY A 241 26.32 13.71 1.41
CA GLY A 241 26.78 14.96 2.02
C GLY A 241 28.28 14.96 2.37
N LYS A 242 28.82 13.81 2.82
CA LYS A 242 30.27 13.65 3.04
C LYS A 242 31.05 13.63 1.72
N LEU A 243 30.50 12.99 0.68
CA LEU A 243 31.10 12.98 -0.65
C LEU A 243 31.18 14.40 -1.24
N VAL A 244 30.12 15.21 -1.11
CA VAL A 244 30.12 16.62 -1.56
C VAL A 244 31.24 17.41 -0.89
N GLN A 245 31.45 17.22 0.42
CA GLN A 245 32.51 17.91 1.17
C GLN A 245 33.92 17.41 0.82
N ALA A 246 34.05 16.15 0.42
CA ALA A 246 35.33 15.52 0.12
C ALA A 246 35.73 15.61 -1.37
N ALA A 247 34.80 16.01 -2.25
CA ALA A 247 35.02 16.07 -3.68
C ALA A 247 36.12 17.09 -4.06
N THR A 248 37.11 16.62 -4.81
CA THR A 248 38.28 17.41 -5.23
C THR A 248 38.16 18.03 -6.61
N ASP A 249 37.25 17.51 -7.42
CA ASP A 249 36.96 17.91 -8.79
C ASP A 249 35.45 18.08 -8.99
N ASP A 250 35.06 18.74 -10.08
CA ASP A 250 33.68 19.13 -10.34
C ASP A 250 32.80 17.93 -10.76
N ASP A 251 33.33 16.95 -11.51
CA ASP A 251 32.62 15.69 -11.82
C ASP A 251 32.28 14.86 -10.56
N ALA A 252 33.24 14.67 -9.65
CA ALA A 252 32.98 13.97 -8.39
C ALA A 252 31.99 14.74 -7.49
N ARG A 253 32.01 16.08 -7.55
CA ARG A 253 31.06 16.92 -6.82
C ARG A 253 29.66 16.80 -7.39
N ASP A 254 29.53 16.79 -8.72
CA ASP A 254 28.26 16.62 -9.42
C ASP A 254 27.66 15.24 -9.17
N GLU A 255 28.47 14.17 -9.17
CA GLU A 255 28.00 12.84 -8.79
C GLU A 255 27.51 12.78 -7.33
N ALA A 256 28.21 13.47 -6.42
CA ALA A 256 27.82 13.54 -5.03
C ALA A 256 26.51 14.33 -4.83
N PHE A 257 26.32 15.45 -5.53
CA PHE A 257 25.06 16.20 -5.53
C PHE A 257 23.92 15.41 -6.16
N HIS A 258 24.19 14.66 -7.24
CA HIS A 258 23.22 13.77 -7.85
C HIS A 258 22.75 12.67 -6.88
N LEU A 259 23.67 12.01 -6.18
CA LEU A 259 23.34 11.04 -5.12
C LEU A 259 22.59 11.70 -3.95
N LEU A 260 22.96 12.93 -3.59
CA LEU A 260 22.29 13.68 -2.54
C LEU A 260 20.84 13.99 -2.93
N ALA A 261 20.59 14.39 -4.18
CA ALA A 261 19.26 14.65 -4.70
C ALA A 261 18.38 13.39 -4.67
N TRP A 262 18.90 12.23 -5.07
CA TRP A 262 18.20 10.95 -4.87
C TRP A 262 17.86 10.67 -3.40
N GLY A 263 18.82 10.88 -2.50
CA GLY A 263 18.59 10.71 -1.06
C GLY A 263 17.51 11.64 -0.52
N ARG A 264 17.47 12.90 -0.98
CA ARG A 264 16.45 13.88 -0.63
C ARG A 264 15.07 13.50 -1.15
N LEU A 265 14.99 12.98 -2.38
CA LEU A 265 13.76 12.44 -2.93
C LEU A 265 13.24 11.24 -2.11
N LEU A 266 14.12 10.28 -1.77
CA LEU A 266 13.78 9.12 -0.94
C LEU A 266 13.36 9.50 0.49
N THR A 267 13.83 10.65 1.00
CA THR A 267 13.45 11.19 2.32
C THR A 267 12.29 12.18 2.27
N CYS A 268 11.61 12.28 1.12
CA CYS A 268 10.42 13.13 0.90
C CYS A 268 10.71 14.64 1.06
N ASP A 269 11.88 15.09 0.62
CA ASP A 269 12.29 16.50 0.61
C ASP A 269 12.63 16.95 -0.83
N PRO A 270 11.62 17.12 -1.71
CA PRO A 270 11.85 17.42 -3.13
C PRO A 270 12.41 18.83 -3.35
N ALA A 271 12.21 19.76 -2.41
CA ALA A 271 12.81 21.09 -2.46
C ALA A 271 14.33 21.00 -2.28
N ALA A 272 14.80 20.30 -1.25
CA ALA A 272 16.24 20.08 -1.06
C ALA A 272 16.85 19.20 -2.16
N ALA A 273 16.06 18.29 -2.75
CA ALA A 273 16.50 17.51 -3.91
C ALA A 273 16.79 18.43 -5.12
N ARG A 274 15.88 19.38 -5.40
CA ARG A 274 16.09 20.39 -6.44
C ARG A 274 17.28 21.28 -6.13
N ASP A 275 17.42 21.77 -4.90
CA ASP A 275 18.53 22.63 -4.52
C ASP A 275 19.89 21.91 -4.69
N ALA A 276 19.93 20.59 -4.47
CA ALA A 276 21.11 19.77 -4.75
C ALA A 276 21.39 19.65 -6.26
N LEU A 277 20.37 19.48 -7.11
CA LEU A 277 20.51 19.48 -8.57
C LEU A 277 20.99 20.85 -9.09
N GLU A 278 20.43 21.95 -8.58
CA GLU A 278 20.84 23.32 -8.93
C GLU A 278 22.27 23.67 -8.45
N SER A 279 22.81 22.90 -7.50
CA SER A 279 24.18 23.06 -6.99
C SER A 279 25.23 22.31 -7.83
N MET A 280 24.82 21.51 -8.81
CA MET A 280 25.74 20.87 -9.75
C MET A 280 26.39 21.92 -10.65
N SER A 281 27.66 21.71 -10.99
CA SER A 281 28.45 22.59 -11.84
C SER A 281 27.98 22.59 -13.30
N GLY A 282 27.32 21.51 -13.72
CA GLY A 282 26.87 21.28 -15.10
C GLY A 282 27.92 20.59 -15.98
N GLU A 283 29.04 20.13 -15.41
CA GLU A 283 29.99 19.27 -16.11
C GLU A 283 29.39 17.88 -16.36
N ARG A 284 28.46 17.45 -15.49
CA ARG A 284 27.63 16.26 -15.66
C ARG A 284 26.16 16.64 -15.75
N ASP A 285 25.51 16.22 -16.82
CA ASP A 285 24.05 16.36 -16.95
C ASP A 285 23.35 15.50 -15.88
N PRO A 286 22.35 16.03 -15.16
CA PRO A 286 21.60 15.23 -14.21
C PRO A 286 20.74 14.19 -14.92
N ASP A 287 20.42 13.10 -14.21
CA ASP A 287 19.56 12.05 -14.75
C ASP A 287 18.14 12.60 -15.02
N PRO A 288 17.62 12.53 -16.27
CA PRO A 288 16.28 12.99 -16.60
C PRO A 288 15.19 12.34 -15.74
N ALA A 289 15.40 11.10 -15.28
CA ALA A 289 14.48 10.41 -14.38
C ALA A 289 14.39 11.13 -13.02
N LEU A 290 15.54 11.55 -12.48
CA LEU A 290 15.64 12.25 -11.21
C LEU A 290 15.07 13.65 -11.31
N GLU A 291 15.47 14.42 -12.32
CA GLU A 291 14.94 15.77 -12.54
C GLU A 291 13.43 15.76 -12.72
N GLY A 292 12.94 14.84 -13.57
CA GLY A 292 11.52 14.66 -13.81
C GLY A 292 10.76 14.28 -12.54
N ALA A 293 11.30 13.39 -11.72
CA ALA A 293 10.70 13.01 -10.45
C ALA A 293 10.68 14.17 -9.44
N VAL A 294 11.76 14.94 -9.32
CA VAL A 294 11.81 16.14 -8.47
C VAL A 294 10.80 17.18 -8.93
N ALA A 295 10.72 17.47 -10.23
CA ALA A 295 9.74 18.39 -10.79
C ALA A 295 8.30 17.92 -10.53
N PHE A 296 8.04 16.61 -10.66
CA PHE A 296 6.72 16.03 -10.39
C PHE A 296 6.30 16.18 -8.93
N GLU A 297 7.19 15.81 -7.99
CA GLU A 297 6.92 15.91 -6.55
C GLU A 297 6.81 17.37 -6.07
N LEU A 298 7.40 18.33 -6.79
CA LEU A 298 7.19 19.77 -6.59
C LEU A 298 5.89 20.32 -7.22
N GLY A 299 5.05 19.46 -7.81
CA GLY A 299 3.80 19.86 -8.46
C GLY A 299 3.98 20.49 -9.84
N ARG A 300 5.18 20.42 -10.43
CA ARG A 300 5.49 20.96 -11.77
C ARG A 300 5.33 19.88 -12.84
N THR A 301 4.15 19.27 -12.89
CA THR A 301 3.88 18.10 -13.74
C THR A 301 4.14 18.36 -15.23
N ARG A 302 3.90 19.59 -15.71
CA ARG A 302 4.17 19.96 -17.11
C ARG A 302 5.65 19.94 -17.48
N GLU A 303 6.53 20.29 -16.53
CA GLU A 303 7.98 20.22 -16.69
C GLU A 303 8.47 18.77 -16.54
N ALA A 304 7.85 18.01 -15.63
CA ALA A 304 8.23 16.63 -15.34
C ALA A 304 8.00 15.65 -16.51
N LEU A 305 6.86 15.75 -17.19
CA LEU A 305 6.46 14.80 -18.23
C LEU A 305 7.50 14.59 -19.35
N PRO A 306 8.03 15.63 -20.02
CA PRO A 306 9.05 15.43 -21.06
C PRO A 306 10.35 14.81 -20.52
N LEU A 307 10.75 15.14 -19.29
CA LEU A 307 11.96 14.59 -18.66
C LEU A 307 11.80 13.09 -18.35
N LEU A 308 10.65 12.73 -17.75
CA LEU A 308 10.32 11.35 -17.43
C LEU A 308 10.09 10.49 -18.69
N GLU A 309 9.51 11.07 -19.75
CA GLU A 309 9.36 10.39 -21.04
C GLU A 309 10.72 10.10 -21.69
N ALA A 310 11.65 11.06 -21.65
CA ALA A 310 13.01 10.85 -22.13
C ALA A 310 13.76 9.77 -21.33
N ALA A 311 13.42 9.61 -20.05
CA ALA A 311 14.06 8.63 -19.17
C ALA A 311 13.63 7.17 -19.39
N LEU A 312 12.53 6.92 -20.14
CA LEU A 312 12.02 5.57 -20.39
C LEU A 312 13.04 4.68 -21.12
N GLY A 313 13.75 5.23 -22.11
CA GLY A 313 14.58 4.45 -23.04
C GLY A 313 16.07 4.32 -22.73
N ASP A 314 16.61 5.17 -21.86
CA ASP A 314 18.08 5.29 -21.77
C ASP A 314 18.65 4.83 -20.42
N ARG A 315 18.00 5.09 -19.27
CA ARG A 315 18.58 4.80 -17.91
C ARG A 315 17.58 4.64 -16.75
N GLY A 316 16.32 5.05 -16.90
CA GLY A 316 15.40 5.27 -15.77
C GLY A 316 14.73 4.01 -15.18
N GLY A 317 14.71 2.91 -15.92
CA GLY A 317 14.14 1.63 -15.49
C GLY A 317 12.71 1.72 -14.94
N ASP A 318 12.37 0.78 -14.04
CA ASP A 318 11.05 0.66 -13.39
C ASP A 318 10.65 1.92 -12.59
N PHE A 319 11.63 2.68 -12.08
CA PHE A 319 11.36 3.90 -11.31
C PHE A 319 10.84 5.04 -12.20
N ALA A 320 11.52 5.31 -13.32
CA ALA A 320 11.11 6.37 -14.24
C ALA A 320 9.75 6.07 -14.84
N GLU A 321 9.50 4.81 -15.22
CA GLU A 321 8.21 4.36 -15.72
C GLU A 321 7.08 4.60 -14.71
N LYS A 322 7.24 4.14 -13.47
CA LYS A 322 6.21 4.32 -12.43
C LYS A 322 5.95 5.79 -12.12
N THR A 323 7.00 6.60 -12.09
CA THR A 323 6.86 8.05 -11.84
C THR A 323 6.18 8.73 -13.02
N PHE A 324 6.50 8.34 -14.25
CA PHE A 324 5.86 8.84 -15.47
C PHE A 324 4.37 8.52 -15.51
N VAL A 325 3.99 7.28 -15.20
CA VAL A 325 2.59 6.85 -15.11
C VAL A 325 1.83 7.65 -14.06
N ARG A 326 2.40 7.83 -12.86
CA ARG A 326 1.83 8.70 -11.82
C ARG A 326 1.64 10.13 -12.32
N ALA A 327 2.61 10.66 -13.06
CA ALA A 327 2.56 12.00 -13.61
C ALA A 327 1.45 12.17 -14.66
N LEU A 328 1.31 11.22 -15.59
CA LEU A 328 0.25 11.21 -16.60
C LEU A 328 -1.15 11.15 -15.96
N ILE A 329 -1.34 10.27 -14.98
CA ILE A 329 -2.62 10.12 -14.26
C ILE A 329 -2.95 11.40 -13.49
N SER A 330 -1.96 11.99 -12.80
CA SER A 330 -2.13 13.23 -12.05
C SER A 330 -2.49 14.42 -12.95
N ALA A 331 -1.89 14.49 -14.15
CA ALA A 331 -2.18 15.50 -15.14
C ALA A 331 -3.53 15.27 -15.87
N GLY A 332 -4.05 14.04 -15.85
CA GLY A 332 -5.17 13.62 -16.69
C GLY A 332 -4.82 13.57 -18.19
N ASP A 333 -3.52 13.49 -18.52
CA ASP A 333 -3.00 13.55 -19.90
C ASP A 333 -3.00 12.16 -20.56
N PHE A 334 -4.20 11.58 -20.69
CA PHE A 334 -4.37 10.23 -21.24
C PHE A 334 -4.14 10.18 -22.75
N ASP A 335 -4.36 11.30 -23.45
CA ASP A 335 -4.09 11.40 -24.88
C ASP A 335 -2.60 11.24 -25.17
N ARG A 336 -1.73 11.86 -24.35
CA ARG A 336 -0.28 11.63 -24.42
C ARG A 336 0.05 10.17 -24.15
N ALA A 337 -0.51 9.58 -23.10
CA ALA A 337 -0.31 8.17 -22.77
C ALA A 337 -0.68 7.23 -23.93
N ALA A 338 -1.83 7.46 -24.57
CA ALA A 338 -2.30 6.67 -25.71
C ALA A 338 -1.43 6.86 -26.95
N SER A 339 -1.01 8.10 -27.24
CA SER A 339 -0.12 8.40 -28.37
C SER A 339 1.25 7.72 -28.27
N LEU A 340 1.70 7.42 -27.04
CA LEU A 340 2.97 6.74 -26.81
C LEU A 340 2.93 5.26 -27.16
N CYS A 341 1.76 4.61 -27.16
CA CYS A 341 1.67 3.16 -27.40
C CYS A 341 2.34 2.71 -28.71
N ASP A 342 2.36 3.58 -29.72
CA ASP A 342 2.97 3.34 -31.04
C ASP A 342 4.46 3.71 -31.12
N THR A 343 5.00 4.38 -30.10
CA THR A 343 6.40 4.80 -30.05
C THR A 343 7.30 3.74 -29.38
N PRO A 344 8.63 3.78 -29.59
CA PRO A 344 9.56 2.92 -28.84
C PRO A 344 9.40 3.05 -27.32
N ALA A 345 9.20 4.27 -26.81
CA ALA A 345 9.02 4.53 -25.39
C ALA A 345 7.74 3.88 -24.83
N GLY A 346 6.63 3.89 -25.58
CA GLY A 346 5.43 3.19 -25.12
C GLY A 346 5.55 1.67 -25.18
N LYS A 347 6.46 1.12 -25.99
CA LYS A 347 6.77 -0.33 -25.99
C LYS A 347 7.51 -0.78 -24.73
N GLU A 348 8.18 0.14 -24.05
CA GLU A 348 8.86 -0.12 -22.78
C GLU A 348 7.91 -0.13 -21.58
N LEU A 349 6.72 0.48 -21.71
CA LEU A 349 5.70 0.42 -20.64
C LEU A 349 5.33 -1.03 -20.32
N SER A 350 5.40 -1.36 -19.03
CA SER A 350 4.99 -2.63 -18.47
C SER A 350 3.48 -2.86 -18.62
N LEU A 351 3.08 -4.14 -18.56
CA LEU A 351 1.67 -4.52 -18.60
C LEU A 351 0.87 -3.89 -17.45
N GLU A 352 1.47 -3.81 -16.26
CA GLU A 352 0.86 -3.18 -15.09
C GLU A 352 0.60 -1.69 -15.32
N SER A 353 1.57 -0.96 -15.87
CA SER A 353 1.43 0.46 -16.21
C SER A 353 0.34 0.72 -17.25
N LEU A 354 0.25 -0.12 -18.29
CA LEU A 354 -0.80 -0.02 -19.30
C LEU A 354 -2.19 -0.27 -18.68
N GLU A 355 -2.31 -1.28 -17.82
CA GLU A 355 -3.54 -1.56 -17.09
C GLU A 355 -3.94 -0.36 -16.21
N GLN A 356 -3.02 0.14 -15.39
CA GLN A 356 -3.25 1.29 -14.51
C GLN A 356 -3.69 2.54 -15.29
N LEU A 357 -2.99 2.88 -16.38
CA LEU A 357 -3.34 4.01 -17.24
C LEU A 357 -4.71 3.82 -17.90
N SER A 358 -5.00 2.63 -18.42
CA SER A 358 -6.28 2.35 -19.08
C SER A 358 -7.47 2.43 -18.11
N GLN A 359 -7.29 1.98 -16.87
CA GLN A 359 -8.32 2.04 -15.83
C GLN A 359 -8.53 3.48 -15.34
N ALA A 360 -7.44 4.24 -15.18
CA ALA A 360 -7.49 5.65 -14.81
C ALA A 360 -8.19 6.49 -15.91
N ALA A 361 -7.83 6.28 -17.17
CA ALA A 361 -8.47 6.92 -18.32
C ALA A 361 -9.96 6.62 -18.39
N PHE A 362 -10.35 5.35 -18.22
CA PHE A 362 -11.76 4.94 -18.22
C PHE A 362 -12.55 5.63 -17.10
N THR A 363 -11.98 5.69 -15.89
CA THR A 363 -12.60 6.32 -14.73
C THR A 363 -12.75 7.84 -14.93
N ALA A 364 -11.79 8.46 -15.61
CA ALA A 364 -11.83 9.86 -16.01
C ALA A 364 -12.74 10.14 -17.22
N SER A 365 -13.47 9.13 -17.72
CA SER A 365 -14.30 9.20 -18.94
C SER A 365 -13.53 9.52 -20.23
N ALA A 366 -12.20 9.36 -20.22
CA ALA A 366 -11.34 9.40 -21.40
C ALA A 366 -11.35 8.03 -22.09
N TYR A 367 -12.50 7.66 -22.66
CA TYR A 367 -12.76 6.30 -23.14
C TYR A 367 -11.92 5.92 -24.37
N GLU A 368 -11.63 6.85 -25.27
CA GLU A 368 -10.80 6.55 -26.45
C GLU A 368 -9.34 6.24 -26.05
N PRO A 369 -8.65 7.07 -25.23
CA PRO A 369 -7.38 6.70 -24.63
C PRO A 369 -7.42 5.38 -23.84
N ALA A 370 -8.49 5.14 -23.06
CA ALA A 370 -8.65 3.90 -22.30
C ALA A 370 -8.70 2.67 -23.21
N ALA A 371 -9.42 2.77 -24.33
CA ALA A 371 -9.49 1.70 -25.34
C ALA A 371 -8.12 1.45 -25.97
N THR A 372 -7.39 2.50 -26.35
CA THR A 372 -6.05 2.37 -26.94
C THR A 372 -5.06 1.70 -25.99
N LEU A 373 -5.01 2.15 -24.73
CA LEU A 373 -4.10 1.62 -23.71
C LEU A 373 -4.41 0.15 -23.38
N ALA A 374 -5.68 -0.20 -23.23
CA ALA A 374 -6.09 -1.58 -22.99
C ALA A 374 -5.91 -2.48 -24.21
N GLY A 375 -6.04 -1.92 -25.42
CA GLY A 375 -5.71 -2.60 -26.67
C GLY A 375 -4.22 -2.94 -26.72
N ALA A 376 -3.35 -1.99 -26.42
CA ALA A 376 -1.91 -2.21 -26.32
C ALA A 376 -1.56 -3.27 -25.25
N HIS A 377 -2.26 -3.25 -24.10
CA HIS A 377 -2.13 -4.29 -23.08
C HIS A 377 -2.52 -5.67 -23.64
N PHE A 378 -3.70 -5.80 -24.26
CA PHE A 378 -4.15 -7.03 -24.89
C PHE A 378 -3.20 -7.55 -25.97
N GLU A 379 -2.68 -6.67 -26.82
CA GLU A 379 -1.78 -7.07 -27.90
C GLU A 379 -0.53 -7.78 -27.37
N ARG A 380 -0.02 -7.32 -26.22
CA ARG A 380 1.17 -7.86 -25.56
C ARG A 380 0.89 -9.07 -24.69
N SER A 381 -0.17 -9.05 -23.88
CA SER A 381 -0.46 -10.10 -22.90
C SER A 381 -1.38 -11.21 -23.43
N LYS A 382 -2.21 -10.90 -24.43
CA LYS A 382 -3.37 -11.68 -24.86
C LYS A 382 -4.38 -11.94 -23.73
N ASP A 383 -4.36 -11.12 -22.68
CA ASP A 383 -5.28 -11.24 -21.54
C ASP A 383 -6.72 -10.92 -21.97
N PRO A 384 -7.66 -11.88 -21.87
CA PRO A 384 -9.06 -11.64 -22.22
C PRO A 384 -9.70 -10.46 -21.49
N ASN A 385 -9.29 -10.16 -20.24
CA ASN A 385 -9.85 -9.06 -19.47
C ASN A 385 -9.46 -7.69 -20.05
N ALA A 386 -8.27 -7.58 -20.64
CA ALA A 386 -7.84 -6.39 -21.36
C ALA A 386 -8.75 -6.12 -22.55
N ALA A 387 -9.07 -7.16 -23.33
CA ALA A 387 -10.01 -7.06 -24.45
C ALA A 387 -11.44 -6.72 -23.99
N VAL A 388 -11.89 -7.23 -22.83
CA VAL A 388 -13.17 -6.80 -22.23
C VAL A 388 -13.12 -5.33 -21.85
N HIS A 389 -12.02 -4.83 -21.31
CA HIS A 389 -11.88 -3.42 -20.96
C HIS A 389 -11.95 -2.50 -22.19
N VAL A 390 -11.34 -2.92 -23.31
CA VAL A 390 -11.50 -2.24 -24.61
C VAL A 390 -12.98 -2.22 -25.03
N ALA A 391 -13.68 -3.35 -24.90
CA ALA A 391 -15.10 -3.45 -25.22
C ALA A 391 -15.96 -2.48 -24.39
N ARG A 392 -15.67 -2.37 -23.08
CA ARG A 392 -16.34 -1.40 -22.18
C ARG A 392 -16.14 0.03 -22.65
N ALA A 393 -14.91 0.38 -23.01
CA ALA A 393 -14.57 1.73 -23.47
C ALA A 393 -15.30 2.09 -24.77
N TRP A 394 -15.36 1.18 -25.74
CA TRP A 394 -16.14 1.39 -26.97
C TRP A 394 -17.65 1.45 -26.74
N ALA A 395 -18.17 0.62 -25.84
CA ALA A 395 -19.58 0.67 -25.45
C ALA A 395 -19.94 2.02 -24.82
N ALA A 396 -19.08 2.58 -23.97
CA ALA A 396 -19.27 3.89 -23.35
C ALA A 396 -19.27 5.04 -24.37
N LEU A 397 -18.52 4.89 -25.47
CA LEU A 397 -18.53 5.83 -26.62
C LEU A 397 -19.73 5.63 -27.57
N GLY A 398 -20.60 4.66 -27.32
CA GLY A 398 -21.71 4.31 -28.22
C GLY A 398 -21.29 3.54 -29.48
N ARG A 399 -20.02 3.13 -29.60
CA ARG A 399 -19.50 2.30 -30.70
C ARG A 399 -19.76 0.83 -30.39
N VAL A 400 -21.04 0.46 -30.38
CA VAL A 400 -21.53 -0.86 -29.94
C VAL A 400 -20.95 -2.00 -30.80
N ASP A 401 -20.91 -1.85 -32.12
CA ASP A 401 -20.43 -2.91 -33.02
C ASP A 401 -18.95 -3.24 -32.77
N GLU A 402 -18.13 -2.22 -32.56
CA GLU A 402 -16.70 -2.38 -32.27
C GLU A 402 -16.45 -2.97 -30.88
N GLY A 403 -17.21 -2.51 -29.88
CA GLY A 403 -17.17 -3.12 -28.55
C GLY A 403 -17.56 -4.60 -28.59
N PHE A 404 -18.55 -4.96 -29.41
CA PHE A 404 -18.98 -6.34 -29.56
C PHE A 404 -17.94 -7.23 -30.28
N GLU A 405 -17.23 -6.69 -31.28
CA GLU A 405 -16.07 -7.36 -31.88
C GLU A 405 -14.96 -7.64 -30.86
N TRP A 406 -14.68 -6.69 -29.96
CA TRP A 406 -13.72 -6.87 -28.88
C TRP A 406 -14.15 -7.92 -27.85
N LEU A 407 -15.45 -8.07 -27.56
CA LEU A 407 -15.95 -9.19 -26.77
C LEU A 407 -15.74 -10.55 -27.46
N ARG A 408 -15.93 -10.61 -28.79
CA ARG A 408 -15.59 -11.82 -29.56
C ARG A 408 -14.10 -12.11 -29.54
N THR A 409 -13.26 -11.09 -29.54
CA THR A 409 -11.80 -11.23 -29.38
C THR A 409 -11.45 -11.74 -27.99
N ALA A 410 -12.06 -11.21 -26.93
CA ALA A 410 -11.87 -11.69 -25.56
C ALA A 410 -12.27 -13.17 -25.41
N HIS A 411 -13.42 -13.57 -25.96
CA HIS A 411 -13.85 -14.97 -25.93
C HIS A 411 -12.88 -15.89 -26.67
N ARG A 412 -12.39 -15.48 -27.86
CA ARG A 412 -11.36 -16.23 -28.60
C ARG A 412 -10.03 -16.34 -27.84
N ALA A 413 -9.72 -15.38 -26.98
CA ALA A 413 -8.55 -15.39 -26.11
C ALA A 413 -8.72 -16.27 -24.86
N GLY A 414 -9.90 -16.88 -24.64
CA GLY A 414 -10.16 -17.77 -23.51
C GLY A 414 -10.86 -17.08 -22.33
N LEU A 415 -11.66 -16.05 -22.58
CA LEU A 415 -12.50 -15.46 -21.53
C LEU A 415 -13.50 -16.49 -20.98
N ASP A 416 -13.44 -16.74 -19.68
CA ASP A 416 -14.39 -17.57 -18.94
C ASP A 416 -15.34 -16.71 -18.10
N GLY A 417 -16.63 -17.07 -18.08
CA GLY A 417 -17.62 -16.44 -17.20
C GLY A 417 -18.58 -15.46 -17.87
N LEU A 418 -19.47 -15.99 -18.72
CA LEU A 418 -20.59 -15.26 -19.33
C LEU A 418 -21.44 -14.47 -18.31
N ALA A 419 -21.65 -15.02 -17.10
CA ALA A 419 -22.44 -14.38 -16.06
C ALA A 419 -21.83 -13.06 -15.56
N ALA A 420 -20.50 -12.93 -15.59
CA ALA A 420 -19.81 -11.70 -15.22
C ALA A 420 -20.02 -10.61 -16.28
N LEU A 421 -20.07 -10.98 -17.57
CA LEU A 421 -20.39 -10.04 -18.65
C LEU A 421 -21.85 -9.57 -18.59
N GLU A 422 -22.79 -10.48 -18.34
CA GLU A 422 -24.23 -10.17 -18.29
C GLU A 422 -24.60 -9.28 -17.09
N SER A 423 -23.83 -9.35 -15.99
CA SER A 423 -24.06 -8.54 -14.78
C SER A 423 -23.35 -7.19 -14.79
N ASP A 424 -22.47 -6.93 -15.76
CA ASP A 424 -21.74 -5.69 -15.87
C ASP A 424 -22.57 -4.60 -16.58
N ALA A 425 -22.94 -3.57 -15.82
CA ALA A 425 -23.73 -2.45 -16.33
C ALA A 425 -23.03 -1.68 -17.47
N SER A 426 -21.69 -1.63 -17.49
CA SER A 426 -20.94 -0.94 -18.54
C SER A 426 -21.01 -1.65 -19.90
N LEU A 427 -21.33 -2.94 -19.90
CA LEU A 427 -21.50 -3.76 -21.09
C LEU A 427 -22.96 -3.89 -21.53
N ALA A 428 -23.92 -3.30 -20.81
CA ALA A 428 -25.34 -3.40 -21.12
C ALA A 428 -25.71 -3.03 -22.58
N PRO A 429 -25.08 -2.03 -23.24
CA PRO A 429 -25.30 -1.79 -24.67
C PRO A 429 -24.91 -2.98 -25.55
N LEU A 430 -23.81 -3.67 -25.23
CA LEU A 430 -23.31 -4.81 -25.99
C LEU A 430 -24.17 -6.07 -25.76
N VAL A 431 -24.71 -6.24 -24.54
CA VAL A 431 -25.64 -7.34 -24.23
C VAL A 431 -26.93 -7.26 -25.04
N ARG A 432 -27.31 -6.05 -25.48
CA ARG A 432 -28.49 -5.81 -26.33
C ARG A 432 -28.18 -5.93 -27.83
N HIS A 433 -26.93 -6.22 -28.20
CA HIS A 433 -26.54 -6.37 -29.60
C HIS A 433 -27.30 -7.54 -30.26
N PRO A 434 -27.73 -7.44 -31.53
CA PRO A 434 -28.52 -8.48 -32.21
C PRO A 434 -27.86 -9.87 -32.18
N ASP A 435 -26.53 -9.91 -32.30
CA ASP A 435 -25.76 -11.16 -32.31
C ASP A 435 -25.44 -11.72 -30.91
N TRP A 436 -25.90 -11.06 -29.84
CA TRP A 436 -25.62 -11.50 -28.46
C TRP A 436 -26.10 -12.93 -28.20
N ALA A 437 -27.26 -13.30 -28.73
CA ALA A 437 -27.81 -14.65 -28.56
C ALA A 437 -26.89 -15.73 -29.16
N ALA A 438 -26.28 -15.46 -30.31
CA ALA A 438 -25.33 -16.35 -30.96
C ALA A 438 -24.00 -16.42 -30.18
N PHE A 439 -23.49 -15.27 -29.73
CA PHE A 439 -22.29 -15.19 -28.89
C PHE A 439 -22.48 -15.95 -27.55
N ARG A 440 -23.64 -15.79 -26.92
CA ARG A 440 -24.00 -16.53 -25.70
C ARG A 440 -23.97 -18.04 -25.89
N ALA A 441 -24.35 -18.52 -27.06
CA ALA A 441 -24.34 -19.94 -27.39
C ALA A 441 -22.91 -20.50 -27.55
N SER A 442 -21.94 -19.69 -27.99
CA SER A 442 -20.55 -20.16 -28.17
C SER A 442 -19.88 -20.53 -26.85
N PHE A 443 -20.19 -19.83 -25.76
CA PHE A 443 -19.70 -20.18 -24.41
C PHE A 443 -20.15 -21.57 -23.92
N LYS A 444 -21.32 -22.06 -24.36
CA LYS A 444 -21.81 -23.40 -23.99
C LYS A 444 -21.11 -24.51 -24.77
N ALA A 445 -20.70 -24.21 -26.01
CA ALA A 445 -20.01 -25.16 -26.87
C ALA A 445 -18.53 -25.37 -26.47
N SER A 446 -17.91 -24.40 -25.80
CA SER A 446 -16.52 -24.49 -25.30
C SER A 446 -16.39 -25.20 -23.94
N ALA A 447 -17.49 -25.50 -23.26
CA ALA A 447 -17.51 -26.10 -21.91
C ALA A 447 -17.78 -27.62 -21.90
N GLY A 448 -17.89 -28.25 -23.07
CA GLY A 448 -17.98 -29.70 -23.26
C GLY A 448 -16.87 -30.17 -24.17
#